data_AF-A0A419SS45-F1
#
_entry.id   AF-A0A419SS45-F1
#
_cell.length_a   1.000
_cell.length_b   1.000
_cell.length_c   1.000
_cell.angle_alpha   90.00
_cell.angle_beta   90.00
_cell.angle_gamma   90.00
#
_symmetry.space_group_name_H-M   'P 1'
#
loop_
_entity.id
_entity.type
_entity.pdbx_description
1 polymer ?
#
loop_
_entity_poly.entity_id
_entity_poly.type
_entity_poly.pdbx_seq_one_letter_code
_entity_poly.pdbx_strand_id
1 'polypeptide(L)'
;MWGKGGFLPYRDYIGKAIHLDEGSITFERLEDVVKYLYYEDDLIIFGFSKGKGVLPEVGYEDNFINKGCYDTCAIYVEKVLPFSDASTVDFIYSNSRNVVNFYSYCNLAARHLEDRDLFDAAKRWRELSINEI
;
A
#
# COMPACT_ATOMS: atom_id res chain seq x y z
N MET A 1 0.04 -0.75 -2.81
CA MET A 1 0.40 -1.68 -3.88
C MET A 1 -0.91 -2.19 -4.51
N TRP A 2 -1.27 -1.83 -5.77
CA TRP A 2 -2.64 -2.02 -6.30
C TRP A 2 -2.81 -3.20 -7.23
N GLY A 3 -3.84 -4.01 -6.93
CA GLY A 3 -4.30 -5.23 -7.60
C GLY A 3 -5.55 -5.01 -8.46
N LYS A 4 -5.70 -5.67 -9.61
CA LYS A 4 -7.04 -6.18 -10.03
C LYS A 4 -7.47 -7.28 -9.07
N GLY A 5 -7.59 -6.95 -7.79
CA GLY A 5 -8.00 -7.87 -6.74
C GLY A 5 -9.51 -7.84 -6.64
N GLY A 6 -10.19 -8.94 -6.98
CA GLY A 6 -11.50 -9.17 -6.40
C GLY A 6 -11.41 -8.99 -4.89
N PHE A 7 -12.47 -8.46 -4.27
CA PHE A 7 -12.54 -8.24 -2.82
C PHE A 7 -11.99 -9.45 -2.05
N LEU A 8 -10.76 -9.33 -1.53
CA LEU A 8 -10.09 -10.36 -0.75
C LEU A 8 -9.98 -9.85 0.69
N PRO A 9 -10.48 -10.58 1.70
CA PRO A 9 -10.46 -10.12 3.08
C PRO A 9 -9.05 -10.30 3.67
N TYR A 10 -8.09 -9.47 3.24
CA TYR A 10 -6.66 -9.56 3.63
C TYR A 10 -6.43 -9.61 5.14
N ARG A 11 -7.34 -9.05 5.94
CA ARG A 11 -7.31 -9.10 7.41
C ARG A 11 -7.32 -10.52 7.96
N ASP A 12 -8.01 -11.45 7.29
CA ASP A 12 -8.07 -12.86 7.71
C ASP A 12 -6.76 -13.63 7.42
N TYR A 13 -5.87 -13.02 6.65
CA TYR A 13 -4.63 -13.62 6.17
C TYR A 13 -3.36 -13.00 6.79
N ILE A 14 -3.49 -12.10 7.77
CA ILE A 14 -2.32 -11.55 8.48
C ILE A 14 -1.47 -12.70 9.04
N GLY A 15 -0.18 -12.69 8.70
CA GLY A 15 0.77 -13.72 9.09
C GLY A 15 0.74 -15.00 8.26
N LYS A 16 -0.04 -15.04 7.16
CA LYS A 16 -0.23 -16.22 6.30
C LYS A 16 0.25 -15.94 4.87
N ALA A 17 0.66 -17.01 4.20
CA ALA A 17 0.87 -17.02 2.76
C ALA A 17 -0.44 -17.36 2.04
N ILE A 18 -0.75 -16.66 0.96
CA ILE A 18 -1.88 -16.90 0.09
C ILE A 18 -1.33 -17.23 -1.29
N HIS A 19 -1.87 -18.28 -1.93
CA HIS A 19 -1.62 -18.59 -3.32
C HIS A 19 -2.86 -18.21 -4.13
N LEU A 20 -2.66 -17.50 -5.23
CA LEU A 20 -3.71 -17.01 -6.10
C LEU A 20 -3.32 -17.30 -7.54
N ASP A 21 -4.30 -17.26 -8.44
CA ASP A 21 -4.04 -17.40 -9.87
C ASP A 21 -3.14 -16.24 -10.34
N GLU A 22 -2.25 -16.52 -11.29
CA GLU A 22 -1.31 -15.53 -11.84
C GLU A 22 -2.05 -14.29 -12.37
N GLY A 23 -1.56 -13.09 -12.01
CA GLY A 23 -2.21 -11.81 -12.36
C GLY A 23 -3.38 -11.39 -11.46
N SER A 24 -3.70 -12.16 -10.41
CA SER A 24 -4.78 -11.82 -9.46
C SER A 24 -4.41 -10.71 -8.48
N ILE A 25 -3.12 -10.48 -8.27
CA ILE A 25 -2.62 -9.39 -7.43
C ILE A 25 -1.54 -8.65 -8.20
N THR A 26 -1.85 -7.40 -8.50
CA THR A 26 -0.86 -6.37 -8.80
C THR A 26 -0.47 -5.62 -7.53
N PHE A 27 0.78 -5.19 -7.43
CA PHE A 27 1.26 -4.47 -6.25
C PHE A 27 2.26 -3.36 -6.70
N GLU A 28 2.10 -2.11 -6.25
CA GLU A 28 3.02 -0.93 -6.37
C GLU A 28 3.71 -0.38 -5.10
N ARG A 29 4.94 0.13 -5.25
CA ARG A 29 5.79 0.66 -4.16
C ARG A 29 5.03 1.56 -3.20
N LEU A 30 5.44 1.55 -1.93
CA LEU A 30 4.79 2.35 -0.87
C LEU A 30 4.69 3.84 -1.23
N GLU A 31 5.70 4.38 -1.90
CA GLU A 31 5.74 5.79 -2.33
C GLU A 31 4.67 6.15 -3.37
N ASP A 32 4.20 5.17 -4.15
CA ASP A 32 3.17 5.38 -5.16
C ASP A 32 1.76 5.20 -4.60
N VAL A 33 1.60 4.60 -3.42
CA VAL A 33 0.30 4.36 -2.76
C VAL A 33 -0.53 5.63 -2.61
N VAL A 34 0.14 6.77 -2.37
CA VAL A 34 -0.50 8.08 -2.17
C VAL A 34 -1.40 8.50 -3.33
N LYS A 35 -1.09 8.03 -4.55
CA LYS A 35 -1.84 8.32 -5.77
C LYS A 35 -3.17 7.59 -5.85
N TYR A 36 -3.47 6.70 -4.91
CA TYR A 36 -4.60 5.80 -5.01
C TYR A 36 -5.46 5.72 -3.75
N LEU A 37 -5.22 6.56 -2.75
CA LEU A 37 -5.96 6.54 -1.47
C LEU A 37 -7.47 6.71 -1.60
N TYR A 38 -8.01 6.99 -2.80
CA TYR A 38 -9.44 7.16 -3.04
C TYR A 38 -10.21 5.87 -3.36
N TYR A 39 -9.56 4.73 -3.69
CA TYR A 39 -10.35 3.50 -3.94
C TYR A 39 -10.30 2.42 -2.84
N GLU A 40 -9.45 2.51 -1.82
CA GLU A 40 -9.27 1.40 -0.86
C GLU A 40 -9.37 1.85 0.60
N ASP A 41 -9.96 1.03 1.47
CA ASP A 41 -10.06 1.31 2.92
C ASP A 41 -8.76 1.01 3.68
N ASP A 42 -7.96 0.07 3.18
CA ASP A 42 -6.79 -0.48 3.87
C ASP A 42 -5.50 -0.39 3.02
N LEU A 43 -4.38 -0.10 3.67
CA LEU A 43 -3.03 -0.34 3.17
C LEU A 43 -2.60 -1.77 3.49
N ILE A 44 -2.41 -2.59 2.47
CA ILE A 44 -1.92 -3.97 2.62
C ILE A 44 -0.40 -4.02 2.43
N ILE A 45 0.31 -4.63 3.39
CA ILE A 45 1.76 -4.81 3.36
C ILE A 45 2.08 -6.28 3.13
N PHE A 46 2.84 -6.55 2.07
CA PHE A 46 3.34 -7.88 1.77
C PHE A 46 4.79 -8.03 2.25
N GLY A 47 5.08 -9.13 2.94
CA GLY A 47 6.41 -9.47 3.43
C GLY A 47 7.12 -10.41 2.44
N PHE A 48 8.29 -10.02 1.93
CA PHE A 48 9.00 -10.81 0.90
C PHE A 48 10.14 -11.66 1.46
N SER A 49 10.67 -11.30 2.62
CA SER A 49 11.64 -12.11 3.36
C SER A 49 10.96 -13.14 4.26
N LYS A 50 9.73 -12.84 4.71
CA LYS A 50 8.87 -13.73 5.49
C LYS A 50 8.11 -14.64 4.54
N GLY A 51 7.95 -15.91 4.89
CA GLY A 51 7.28 -16.87 4.02
C GLY A 51 8.09 -17.30 2.80
N LYS A 52 9.41 -17.02 2.73
CA LYS A 52 10.28 -17.41 1.59
C LYS A 52 10.19 -18.89 1.21
N GLY A 53 9.91 -19.79 2.16
CA GLY A 53 9.70 -21.22 1.88
C GLY A 53 8.37 -21.56 1.19
N VAL A 54 7.48 -20.58 1.04
CA VAL A 54 6.13 -20.69 0.46
C VAL A 54 5.89 -19.64 -0.64
N LEU A 55 6.89 -18.79 -0.94
CA LEU A 55 6.84 -17.78 -2.01
C LEU A 55 7.60 -18.30 -3.24
N PRO A 56 7.26 -17.86 -4.47
CA PRO A 56 7.88 -18.35 -5.69
C PRO A 56 9.35 -17.92 -5.76
N GLU A 57 10.24 -18.84 -6.18
CA GLU A 57 11.68 -18.57 -6.29
C GLU A 57 12.03 -17.51 -7.34
N VAL A 58 11.18 -17.37 -8.36
CA VAL A 58 11.42 -16.51 -9.52
C VAL A 58 11.20 -15.02 -9.20
N GLY A 59 10.73 -14.70 -7.99
CA GLY A 59 10.50 -13.33 -7.56
C GLY A 59 9.26 -12.72 -8.20
N TYR A 60 9.34 -11.44 -8.54
CA TYR A 60 8.21 -10.62 -8.94
C TYR A 60 8.50 -10.01 -10.31
N GLU A 61 7.68 -10.34 -11.31
CA GLU A 61 7.84 -9.81 -12.66
C GLU A 61 7.12 -8.47 -12.78
N ASP A 62 7.73 -7.52 -13.51
CA ASP A 62 7.08 -6.26 -13.85
C ASP A 62 5.82 -6.55 -14.68
N ASN A 63 4.68 -6.04 -14.25
CA ASN A 63 3.45 -6.12 -15.02
C ASN A 63 3.58 -5.22 -16.26
N PHE A 64 3.70 -5.84 -17.45
CA PHE A 64 3.90 -5.14 -18.71
C PHE A 64 2.74 -4.20 -19.11
N ILE A 65 1.55 -4.41 -18.54
CA ILE A 65 0.34 -3.63 -18.82
C ILE A 65 0.25 -2.43 -17.87
N ASN A 66 0.54 -2.64 -16.58
CA ASN A 66 0.46 -1.63 -15.54
C ASN A 66 1.88 -1.29 -15.05
N LYS A 67 2.51 -0.29 -15.67
CA LYS A 67 3.86 0.16 -15.27
C LYS A 67 3.90 0.50 -13.77
N GLY A 68 4.83 -0.15 -13.05
CA GLY A 68 5.00 0.04 -11.60
C GLY A 68 4.24 -0.98 -10.75
N CYS A 69 3.39 -1.79 -11.36
CA CYS A 69 2.81 -2.98 -10.76
C CYS A 69 3.70 -4.20 -10.99
N TYR A 70 3.68 -5.12 -10.04
CA TYR A 70 4.31 -6.43 -10.15
C TYR A 70 3.25 -7.53 -10.12
N ASP A 71 3.41 -8.58 -10.93
CA ASP A 71 2.55 -9.76 -10.90
C ASP A 71 3.10 -10.81 -9.94
N THR A 72 2.19 -11.48 -9.23
CA THR A 72 2.55 -12.64 -8.40
C THR A 72 1.41 -13.62 -8.23
N CYS A 73 1.77 -14.90 -8.07
CA CYS A 73 0.86 -15.98 -7.70
C CYS A 73 0.87 -16.27 -6.20
N ALA A 74 1.75 -15.64 -5.42
CA ALA A 74 1.77 -15.84 -3.97
C ALA A 74 2.29 -14.62 -3.19
N ILE A 75 1.58 -14.31 -2.12
CA ILE A 75 1.87 -13.20 -1.21
C ILE A 75 1.90 -13.67 0.24
N TYR A 76 2.69 -13.03 1.07
CA TYR A 76 2.60 -13.15 2.52
C TYR A 76 2.06 -11.85 3.09
N VAL A 77 0.86 -11.86 3.68
CA VAL A 77 0.26 -10.65 4.24
C VAL A 77 0.92 -10.37 5.59
N GLU A 78 1.78 -9.37 5.64
CA GLU A 78 2.48 -9.00 6.86
C GLU A 78 1.62 -8.11 7.75
N LYS A 79 0.97 -7.09 7.18
CA LYS A 79 0.12 -6.14 7.90
C LYS A 79 -1.03 -5.65 7.02
N VAL A 80 -2.11 -5.27 7.67
CA VAL A 80 -3.21 -4.53 7.09
C VAL A 80 -3.43 -3.29 7.97
N LEU A 81 -3.32 -2.11 7.40
CA LEU A 81 -3.37 -0.83 8.11
C LEU A 81 -4.52 0.03 7.57
N PRO A 82 -5.52 0.39 8.39
CA PRO A 82 -6.68 1.15 7.92
C PRO A 82 -6.33 2.61 7.63
N PHE A 83 -6.75 3.15 6.49
CA PHE A 83 -6.56 4.57 6.18
C PHE A 83 -7.39 5.51 7.05
N SER A 84 -8.38 4.99 7.78
CA SER A 84 -9.09 5.76 8.80
C SER A 84 -8.23 6.09 10.02
N ASP A 85 -7.11 5.38 10.23
CA ASP A 85 -6.19 5.62 11.33
C ASP A 85 -5.02 6.52 10.89
N ALA A 86 -4.80 7.60 11.62
CA ALA A 86 -3.66 8.49 11.44
C ALA A 86 -2.32 7.75 11.55
N SER A 87 -2.25 6.67 12.34
CA SER A 87 -1.04 5.83 12.47
C SER A 87 -0.62 5.17 11.15
N THR A 88 -1.55 4.97 10.21
CA THR A 88 -1.25 4.47 8.86
C THR A 88 -0.47 5.51 8.06
N VAL A 89 -0.77 6.79 8.24
CA VAL A 89 -0.03 7.90 7.62
C VAL A 89 1.38 7.98 8.20
N ASP A 90 1.50 7.87 9.53
CA ASP A 90 2.80 7.79 10.20
C ASP A 90 3.65 6.64 9.68
N PHE A 91 3.04 5.47 9.46
CA PHE A 91 3.70 4.32 8.88
C PHE A 91 4.21 4.61 7.46
N ILE A 92 3.39 5.22 6.59
CA ILE A 92 3.81 5.59 5.23
C ILE A 92 4.99 6.54 5.27
N TYR A 93 4.89 7.61 6.07
CA TYR A 93 5.95 8.60 6.21
C TYR A 93 7.26 7.97 6.70
N SER A 94 7.21 7.18 7.78
CA SER A 94 8.39 6.55 8.39
C SER A 94 9.07 5.51 7.50
N ASN A 95 8.36 4.98 6.50
CA ASN A 95 8.85 3.94 5.59
C ASN A 95 9.03 4.42 4.14
N SER A 96 8.78 5.71 3.86
CA SER A 96 9.06 6.32 2.57
C SER A 96 10.58 6.53 2.41
N ARG A 97 11.17 6.08 1.31
CA ARG A 97 12.60 6.33 1.04
C ARG A 97 12.80 7.72 0.46
N ASN A 98 11.79 8.23 -0.24
CA ASN A 98 11.76 9.56 -0.82
C ASN A 98 10.70 10.43 -0.13
N VAL A 99 11.12 11.17 0.88
CA VAL A 99 10.26 12.10 1.62
C VAL A 99 9.81 13.27 0.73
N VAL A 100 10.59 13.68 -0.28
CA VAL A 100 10.18 14.72 -1.24
C VAL A 100 8.95 14.28 -2.03
N ASN A 101 8.88 12.99 -2.42
CA ASN A 101 7.68 12.44 -3.06
C ASN A 101 6.47 12.47 -2.10
N PHE A 102 6.68 12.14 -0.83
CA PHE A 102 5.60 12.22 0.17
C PHE A 102 5.03 13.64 0.24
N TYR A 103 5.89 14.67 0.28
CA TYR A 103 5.46 16.06 0.33
C TYR A 103 4.78 16.52 -0.95
N SER A 104 5.32 16.17 -2.12
CA SER A 104 4.75 16.59 -3.41
C SER A 104 3.33 16.06 -3.63
N TYR A 105 2.98 14.92 -3.02
CA TYR A 105 1.64 14.33 -3.06
C TYR A 105 0.77 14.62 -1.83
N CYS A 106 1.24 15.38 -0.84
CA CYS A 106 0.48 15.62 0.40
C CYS A 106 -0.93 16.18 0.14
N ASN A 107 -1.05 17.21 -0.71
CA ASN A 107 -2.34 17.81 -1.02
C ASN A 107 -3.29 16.84 -1.74
N LEU A 108 -2.75 15.98 -2.61
CA LEU A 108 -3.54 14.96 -3.30
C LEU A 108 -4.03 13.90 -2.32
N ALA A 109 -3.13 13.37 -1.49
CA ALA A 109 -3.43 12.36 -0.48
C ALA A 109 -4.46 12.86 0.54
N ALA A 110 -4.28 14.06 1.09
CA ALA A 110 -5.20 14.65 2.05
C ALA A 110 -6.60 14.84 1.45
N ARG A 111 -6.71 15.32 0.21
CA ARG A 111 -8.00 15.49 -0.46
C ARG A 111 -8.72 14.16 -0.70
N HIS A 112 -8.01 13.13 -1.13
CA HIS A 112 -8.60 11.80 -1.32
C HIS A 112 -9.16 11.20 -0.02
N LEU A 113 -8.52 11.47 1.11
CA LEU A 113 -8.99 11.05 2.43
C LEU A 113 -10.20 11.90 2.89
N GLU A 114 -10.19 13.21 2.65
CA GLU A 114 -11.30 14.11 2.96
C GLU A 114 -12.56 13.80 2.14
N ASP A 115 -12.42 13.47 0.86
CA ASP A 115 -13.53 13.05 -0.02
C ASP A 115 -14.24 11.78 0.49
N ARG A 116 -13.64 11.09 1.46
CA ARG A 116 -14.12 9.85 2.10
C ARG A 116 -14.40 10.00 3.59
N ASP A 117 -14.48 11.23 4.08
CA ASP A 117 -14.70 11.57 5.49
C ASP A 117 -13.61 11.04 6.47
N LEU A 118 -12.40 10.76 5.97
CA LEU A 118 -11.25 10.29 6.77
C LEU A 118 -10.39 11.46 7.28
N PHE A 119 -11.03 12.39 7.99
CA PHE A 119 -10.44 13.70 8.34
C PHE A 119 -9.21 13.60 9.24
N ASP A 120 -9.15 12.65 10.18
CA ASP A 120 -8.00 12.51 11.08
C ASP A 120 -6.73 12.09 10.33
N ALA A 121 -6.86 11.14 9.40
CA ALA A 121 -5.75 10.75 8.54
C ALA A 121 -5.35 11.88 7.58
N ALA A 122 -6.32 12.58 7.00
CA ALA A 122 -6.05 13.74 6.13
C ALA A 122 -5.31 14.87 6.88
N LYS A 123 -5.72 15.15 8.13
CA LYS A 123 -5.04 16.10 9.00
C LYS A 123 -3.60 15.67 9.27
N ARG A 124 -3.39 14.38 9.54
CA ARG A 124 -2.05 13.84 9.83
C ARG A 124 -1.08 14.01 8.65
N TRP A 125 -1.55 13.81 7.42
CA TRP A 125 -0.77 14.09 6.21
C TRP A 125 -0.27 15.53 6.16
N ARG A 126 -1.16 16.50 6.43
CA ARG A 126 -0.81 17.92 6.44
C ARG A 126 0.21 18.25 7.54
N GLU A 127 0.00 17.75 8.75
CA GLU A 127 0.93 17.94 9.87
C GLU A 127 2.34 17.46 9.54
N LEU A 128 2.48 16.27 8.94
CA LEU A 128 3.78 15.73 8.57
C LEU A 128 4.44 16.50 7.42
N SER A 129 3.67 17.06 6.48
CA SER A 129 4.21 17.88 5.40
C SER A 129 4.71 19.26 5.82
N ILE A 130 4.24 19.80 6.94
CA ILE A 130 4.65 21.12 7.45
C ILE A 130 6.05 21.06 8.08
N ASN A 131 6.55 19.88 8.43
CA ASN A 131 7.91 19.70 8.97
C ASN A 131 9.02 19.81 7.90
N GLU A 132 8.72 20.36 6.73
CA GLU A 132 9.68 20.81 5.73
C GLU A 132 10.44 22.05 6.26
N ILE A 133 11.32 21.86 7.25
CA ILE A 133 12.25 22.89 7.75
C ILE A 133 13.68 22.42 7.55
#